data_AF-A0A7S3JLK8-F1
#
_entry.id   AF-A0A7S3JLK8-F1
#
_cell.length_a   1.000
_cell.length_b   1.000
_cell.length_c   1.000
_cell.angle_alpha   90.00
_cell.angle_beta   90.00
_cell.angle_gamma   90.00
#
_symmetry.space_group_name_H-M   'P 1'
#
loop_
_entity.id
_entity.type
_entity.pdbx_description
1 polymer ?
#
loop_
_entity_poly.entity_id
_entity_poly.type
_entity_poly.pdbx_seq_one_letter_code
_entity_poly.pdbx_strand_id
1 'polypeptide(L)'
;MSIIEFFTNKFTDFDIRYYIYEILLGLDYCHSLGIMHRDIKPHNVMIDHEQRQLRIIDWGLAEYYIPNKEYNVRVASRYYKGPELLVDDTLYNYSLDIWSLGC
;
A
#
# COMPACT_ATOMS: atom_id res chain seq x y z
N MET A 1 12.76 -6.17 -3.22
CA MET A 1 12.34 -6.95 -2.04
C MET A 1 10.87 -6.65 -1.87
N SER A 2 10.03 -7.66 -2.05
CA SER A 2 8.57 -7.56 -1.95
C SER A 2 8.10 -7.37 -0.51
N ILE A 3 6.87 -6.89 -0.30
CA ILE A 3 6.19 -6.94 1.01
C ILE A 3 6.13 -8.38 1.50
N ILE A 4 5.85 -9.32 0.59
CA ILE A 4 5.77 -10.75 0.92
C ILE A 4 7.15 -11.28 1.36
N GLU A 5 8.23 -11.02 0.62
CA GLU A 5 9.61 -11.44 0.96
C GLU A 5 10.10 -10.81 2.28
N PHE A 6 9.68 -9.58 2.55
CA PHE A 6 9.98 -8.91 3.81
C PHE A 6 9.38 -9.67 5.00
N PHE A 7 8.17 -10.22 4.83
CA PHE A 7 7.48 -10.98 5.88
C PHE A 7 7.90 -12.44 5.96
N THR A 8 8.16 -13.13 4.85
CA THR A 8 8.44 -14.58 4.83
C THR A 8 9.68 -14.98 5.62
N ASN A 9 10.65 -14.08 5.79
CA ASN A 9 11.87 -14.34 6.56
C ASN A 9 11.72 -14.12 8.07
N LYS A 10 10.56 -13.61 8.53
CA LYS A 10 10.33 -13.20 9.92
C LYS A 10 9.09 -13.81 10.56
N PHE A 11 8.11 -14.22 9.75
CA PHE A 11 6.78 -14.56 10.21
C PHE A 11 6.31 -15.91 9.68
N THR A 12 5.42 -16.56 10.43
CA THR A 12 4.77 -17.79 9.99
C THR A 12 3.78 -17.50 8.85
N ASP A 13 3.37 -18.53 8.10
CA ASP A 13 2.31 -18.38 7.08
C ASP A 13 1.02 -17.76 7.67
N PHE A 14 0.64 -18.15 8.89
CA PHE A 14 -0.51 -17.57 9.56
C PHE A 14 -0.33 -16.08 9.87
N ASP A 15 0.86 -15.69 10.36
CA ASP A 15 1.15 -14.28 10.65
C ASP A 15 1.17 -13.44 9.37
N ILE A 16 1.70 -13.96 8.27
CA ILE A 16 1.67 -13.28 6.97
C ILE A 16 0.24 -13.02 6.53
N ARG A 17 -0.64 -14.03 6.58
CA ARG A 17 -2.06 -13.88 6.22
C ARG A 17 -2.76 -12.87 7.13
N TYR A 18 -2.47 -12.92 8.43
CA TYR A 18 -3.03 -11.98 9.41
C TYR A 18 -2.62 -10.54 9.09
N TYR A 19 -1.33 -10.26 8.87
CA TYR A 19 -0.88 -8.90 8.60
C TYR A 19 -1.31 -8.38 7.24
N ILE A 20 -1.36 -9.23 6.20
CA ILE A 20 -1.95 -8.86 4.91
C ILE A 20 -3.41 -8.46 5.10
N TYR A 21 -4.18 -9.22 5.89
CA TYR A 21 -5.57 -8.90 6.17
C TYR A 21 -5.71 -7.57 6.93
N GLU A 22 -4.88 -7.31 7.94
CA GLU A 22 -4.86 -6.02 8.66
C GLU A 22 -4.51 -4.83 7.73
N ILE A 23 -3.58 -5.01 6.79
CA ILE A 23 -3.28 -3.98 5.78
C ILE A 23 -4.49 -3.74 4.86
N LEU A 24 -5.14 -4.82 4.40
CA LEU A 24 -6.34 -4.72 3.56
C LEU A 24 -7.47 -3.98 4.27
N LEU A 25 -7.69 -4.21 5.57
CA LEU A 25 -8.64 -3.44 6.37
C LEU A 25 -8.29 -1.95 6.42
N GLY A 26 -7.01 -1.62 6.59
CA GLY A 26 -6.54 -0.23 6.57
C GLY A 26 -6.72 0.45 5.21
N LEU A 27 -6.46 -0.26 4.13
CA LEU A 27 -6.65 0.23 2.76
C LEU A 27 -8.13 0.39 2.42
N ASP A 28 -8.97 -0.61 2.70
CA ASP A 28 -10.42 -0.53 2.50
C ASP A 28 -11.01 0.68 3.24
N TYR A 29 -10.57 0.89 4.49
CA TYR A 29 -11.00 2.06 5.26
C TYR A 29 -10.61 3.38 4.59
N CYS A 30 -9.36 3.60 4.20
CA CYS A 30 -8.98 4.88 3.58
C CYS A 30 -9.57 5.06 2.17
N HIS A 31 -9.69 3.98 1.40
CA HIS A 31 -10.35 3.98 0.08
C HIS A 31 -11.83 4.35 0.22
N SER A 32 -12.51 3.85 1.25
CA SER A 32 -13.92 4.22 1.55
C SER A 32 -14.09 5.70 1.91
N LEU A 33 -13.04 6.35 2.41
CA LEU A 33 -12.97 7.79 2.67
C LEU A 33 -12.50 8.60 1.45
N GLY A 34 -12.30 7.94 0.30
CA GLY A 34 -11.88 8.56 -0.94
C GLY A 34 -10.39 8.87 -1.01
N ILE A 35 -9.54 8.26 -0.17
CA ILE A 35 -8.10 8.56 -0.09
C ILE A 35 -7.31 7.39 -0.69
N MET A 36 -6.32 7.70 -1.53
CA MET A 36 -5.28 6.76 -1.98
C MET A 36 -4.02 7.01 -1.16
N HIS A 37 -3.32 5.96 -0.69
CA HIS A 37 -2.08 6.11 0.08
C HIS A 37 -0.87 6.46 -0.82
N ARG A 38 -0.76 5.81 -1.98
CA ARG A 38 0.25 6.03 -3.05
C ARG A 38 1.72 5.77 -2.68
N ASP A 39 1.98 5.17 -1.52
CA ASP A 39 3.33 4.72 -1.11
C ASP A 39 3.28 3.54 -0.12
N ILE A 40 2.45 2.54 -0.43
CA ILE A 40 2.42 1.29 0.34
C ILE A 40 3.72 0.51 0.10
N LYS A 41 4.40 0.17 1.20
CA LYS A 41 5.68 -0.56 1.24
C LYS A 41 5.95 -1.02 2.68
N PRO A 42 6.85 -1.99 2.91
CA PRO A 42 7.14 -2.51 4.25
C PRO A 42 7.56 -1.45 5.26
N HIS A 43 8.31 -0.44 4.80
CA HIS A 43 8.79 0.65 5.66
C HIS A 43 7.66 1.54 6.20
N ASN A 44 6.51 1.56 5.52
CA ASN A 44 5.33 2.33 5.90
C ASN A 44 4.27 1.47 6.61
N VAL A 45 4.63 0.24 7.01
CA VAL A 45 3.79 -0.68 7.77
C VAL A 45 4.48 -0.97 9.10
N MET A 46 3.97 -0.37 10.17
CA MET A 46 4.48 -0.58 11.53
C MET A 46 3.74 -1.75 12.19
N ILE A 47 4.49 -2.69 12.74
CA ILE A 47 3.96 -3.89 13.38
C ILE A 47 4.50 -3.98 14.81
N ASP A 48 3.58 -4.10 15.76
CA ASP A 48 3.84 -4.61 17.10
C ASP A 48 3.40 -6.08 17.13
N HIS A 49 4.37 -6.99 17.03
CA HIS A 49 4.07 -8.41 16.93
C HIS A 49 3.61 -9.02 18.25
N GLU A 50 4.12 -8.51 19.38
CA GLU A 50 3.72 -8.99 20.71
C GLU A 50 2.25 -8.67 20.99
N GLN A 51 1.79 -7.48 20.59
CA GLN A 51 0.39 -7.03 20.74
C GLN A 51 -0.49 -7.37 19.54
N ARG A 52 0.06 -7.97 18.48
CA ARG A 52 -0.60 -8.23 17.18
C ARG A 52 -1.27 -7.00 16.57
N GLN A 53 -0.62 -5.83 16.68
CA GLN A 53 -1.13 -4.57 16.13
C GLN A 53 -0.36 -4.17 14.87
N LEU A 54 -1.09 -3.58 13.92
CA LEU A 54 -0.54 -3.03 12.69
C LEU A 54 -1.04 -1.60 12.45
N ARG A 55 -0.18 -0.74 11.91
CA ARG A 55 -0.52 0.62 11.47
C ARG A 55 0.12 0.93 10.12
N ILE A 56 -0.68 1.46 9.21
CA ILE A 56 -0.20 2.12 7.98
C ILE A 56 0.20 3.56 8.34
N ILE A 57 1.42 3.94 8.02
CA ILE A 57 2.01 5.25 8.36
C ILE A 57 2.49 5.98 7.10
N ASP A 58 2.93 7.24 7.28
CA ASP A 58 3.48 8.10 6.24
C ASP A 58 2.51 8.39 5.07
N TRP A 59 1.50 9.19 5.38
CA TRP A 59 0.47 9.66 4.44
C TRP A 59 0.92 10.89 3.63
N GLY A 60 2.23 11.22 3.62
CA GLY A 60 2.73 12.44 2.98
C GLY A 60 2.56 12.46 1.45
N LEU A 61 2.41 11.29 0.83
CA LEU A 61 2.09 11.15 -0.59
C LEU A 61 0.62 10.80 -0.84
N ALA A 62 -0.21 10.68 0.19
CA ALA A 62 -1.62 10.35 0.02
C ALA A 62 -2.37 11.47 -0.72
N GLU A 63 -3.49 11.12 -1.36
CA GLU A 63 -4.31 12.09 -2.09
C GLU A 63 -5.77 11.63 -2.21
N TYR A 64 -6.68 12.59 -2.27
CA TYR A 64 -8.09 12.30 -2.54
C TYR A 64 -8.30 11.88 -4.01
N TYR A 65 -8.98 10.75 -4.18
CA TYR A 65 -9.48 10.33 -5.48
C TYR A 65 -10.67 11.22 -5.89
N ILE A 66 -10.60 11.72 -7.12
CA ILE A 66 -11.62 12.52 -7.78
C ILE A 66 -11.76 11.92 -9.18
N PRO A 67 -12.96 11.49 -9.60
CA PRO A 67 -13.17 10.90 -10.91
C PRO A 67 -12.63 11.77 -12.04
N ASN A 68 -11.89 11.16 -12.98
CA ASN A 68 -11.27 11.81 -14.15
C ASN A 68 -10.22 12.90 -13.83
N LYS A 69 -9.73 13.00 -12.59
CA LYS A 69 -8.58 13.84 -12.26
C LYS A 69 -7.29 13.13 -12.67
N GLU A 70 -6.40 13.86 -13.33
CA GLU A 70 -5.03 13.40 -13.58
C GLU A 70 -4.16 13.58 -12.33
N TYR A 71 -3.32 12.59 -12.05
CA TYR A 71 -2.42 12.58 -10.92
C TYR A 71 -0.96 12.47 -11.34
N ASN A 72 -0.06 13.04 -10.52
CA ASN A 72 1.37 12.90 -10.72
C ASN A 72 1.82 11.43 -10.56
N VAL A 73 2.53 10.90 -11.55
CA VAL A 73 3.04 9.51 -11.56
C VAL A 73 4.36 9.32 -10.80
N ARG A 74 5.02 10.41 -10.38
CA ARG A 74 6.26 10.41 -9.59
C ARG A 74 6.02 10.19 -8.09
N VAL A 75 5.14 9.23 -7.77
CA VAL A 75 4.83 8.74 -6.42
C VAL A 75 5.30 7.30 -6.27
N ALA A 76 5.15 6.72 -5.08
CA ALA A 76 5.60 5.38 -4.71
C ALA A 76 7.12 5.13 -4.83
N SER A 77 7.61 4.24 -3.98
CA SER A 77 8.99 3.75 -4.03
C SER A 77 9.19 2.79 -5.22
N ARG A 78 10.36 2.82 -5.89
CA ARG A 78 10.63 2.17 -7.19
C ARG A 78 10.07 0.75 -7.35
N TYR A 79 10.26 -0.12 -6.37
CA TYR A 79 9.86 -1.53 -6.44
C TYR A 79 8.36 -1.79 -6.24
N TYR A 80 7.61 -0.79 -5.81
CA TYR A 80 6.19 -0.87 -5.47
C TYR A 80 5.32 -0.07 -6.45
N LYS A 81 5.92 0.46 -7.52
CA LYS A 81 5.23 1.23 -8.55
C LYS A 81 4.34 0.31 -9.38
N GLY A 82 3.05 0.64 -9.43
CA GLY A 82 2.11 0.09 -10.40
C GLY A 82 2.56 0.35 -11.85
N PRO A 83 2.20 -0.54 -12.80
CA PRO A 83 2.51 -0.35 -14.21
C PRO A 83 2.01 1.00 -14.74
N GLU A 84 0.87 1.48 -14.26
CA GLU A 84 0.32 2.81 -14.58
C GLU A 84 1.35 3.93 -14.34
N LEU A 85 2.14 3.85 -13.26
CA LEU A 85 3.17 4.85 -12.95
C LEU A 85 4.43 4.69 -13.82
N LEU A 86 4.64 3.49 -14.39
CA LEU A 86 5.81 3.17 -15.21
C LEU A 86 5.60 3.54 -16.69
N VAL A 87 4.34 3.59 -17.12
CA VAL A 87 3.94 3.95 -18.50
C VAL A 87 3.32 5.34 -18.60
N ASP A 88 3.44 6.14 -17.53
CA ASP A 88 2.93 7.51 -17.43
C ASP A 88 1.40 7.64 -17.61
N ASP A 89 0.63 6.62 -17.20
CA ASP A 89 -0.83 6.72 -17.13
C ASP A 89 -1.24 7.53 -15.89
N THR A 90 -1.79 8.73 -16.11
CA THR A 90 -2.13 9.69 -15.06
C THR A 90 -3.54 9.50 -14.48
N LEU A 91 -4.38 8.67 -15.10
CA LEU A 91 -5.78 8.44 -14.71
C LEU A 91 -5.92 7.21 -13.80
N TYR A 92 -5.02 7.07 -12.83
CA TYR A 92 -5.02 5.98 -11.88
C TYR A 92 -5.94 6.22 -10.67
N ASN A 93 -6.15 5.19 -9.88
CA ASN A 93 -7.06 5.20 -8.73
C ASN A 93 -6.52 4.32 -7.58
N TYR A 94 -7.38 3.98 -6.63
CA TYR A 94 -7.09 3.14 -5.47
C TYR A 94 -6.38 1.81 -5.78
N SER A 95 -6.56 1.26 -6.99
CA SER A 95 -5.91 0.02 -7.43
C SER A 95 -4.38 0.08 -7.36
N LEU A 96 -3.79 1.27 -7.41
CA LEU A 96 -2.35 1.48 -7.24
C LEU A 96 -1.86 0.92 -5.89
N ASP A 97 -2.60 1.16 -4.80
CA ASP A 97 -2.22 0.66 -3.47
C ASP A 97 -2.30 -0.86 -3.40
N ILE A 98 -3.23 -1.47 -4.14
CA ILE A 98 -3.39 -2.94 -4.22
C ILE A 98 -2.23 -3.57 -5.00
N TRP A 99 -1.77 -2.94 -6.08
CA TRP A 99 -0.56 -3.36 -6.76
C TRP A 99 0.64 -3.32 -5.82
N SER A 100 0.84 -2.18 -5.13
CA SER A 100 1.93 -2.02 -4.16
C SER A 100 1.89 -3.06 -3.03
N LEU A 101 0.71 -3.47 -2.56
CA LEU A 101 0.55 -4.55 -1.57
C LEU A 101 0.99 -5.92 -2.11
N GLY A 102 0.70 -6.21 -3.38
CA GLY A 102 1.07 -7.47 -4.03
C GLY A 102 2.56 -7.57 -4.39
N CYS A 103 3.23 -6.41 -4.48
CA CYS A 103 4.64 -6.31 -4.81
C CYS A 103 5.56 -6.88 -3.76
#